data_AF-A0A7G8G622-F1
#
_entry.id   AF-A0A7G8G622-F1
#
_cell.length_a   1.000
_cell.length_b   1.000
_cell.length_c   1.000
_cell.angle_alpha   90.00
_cell.angle_beta   90.00
_cell.angle_gamma   90.00
#
_symmetry.space_group_name_H-M   'P 1'
#
loop_
_entity.id
_entity.type
_entity.pdbx_description
1 polymer ?
#
loop_
_entity_poly.entity_id
_entity_poly.type
_entity_poly.pdbx_seq_one_letter_code
_entity_poly.pdbx_strand_id
1 'polypeptide(L)'
;MLPGCRLEGGSLQCVPGLTADPQQQINVLNKEISTDVQAEGRIKQTIQGLKQFVLIGEAREGQLIKTKFDLQGEQINSVRIHWYQRQGDGHWKLVFDRSEETYQISQDDKGSEIMAVLVVATSDGQVQRVSSNVIGPIP
;
A
#
# COMPACT_ATOMS: atom_id res chain seq x y z
N MET A 1 14.96 -22.65 -2.72
CA MET A 1 15.12 -21.58 -3.72
C MET A 1 14.50 -20.33 -3.13
N LEU A 2 15.31 -19.34 -2.76
CA LEU A 2 14.83 -18.05 -2.26
C LEU A 2 14.75 -17.11 -3.47
N PRO A 3 13.56 -16.65 -3.90
CA PRO A 3 13.47 -15.64 -4.95
C PRO A 3 14.14 -14.35 -4.46
N GLY A 4 14.94 -13.68 -5.30
CA GLY A 4 15.36 -12.29 -5.09
C GLY A 4 16.84 -11.99 -4.78
N CYS A 5 17.74 -12.98 -4.78
CA CYS A 5 19.19 -12.70 -4.66
C CYS A 5 19.94 -13.23 -5.88
N ARG A 6 20.75 -12.35 -6.51
CA ARG A 6 21.66 -12.72 -7.60
C ARG A 6 23.08 -12.71 -7.07
N LEU A 7 23.82 -13.77 -7.36
CA LEU A 7 25.27 -13.83 -7.12
C LEU A 7 25.97 -13.16 -8.30
N GLU A 8 26.66 -12.04 -8.05
CA GLU A 8 27.63 -11.46 -8.98
C GLU A 8 29.00 -11.37 -8.28
N GLY A 9 30.03 -11.91 -8.92
CA GLY A 9 31.41 -11.78 -8.46
C GLY A 9 31.75 -12.44 -7.10
N GLY A 10 30.94 -13.40 -6.62
CA GLY A 10 31.18 -14.09 -5.35
C GLY A 10 30.58 -13.41 -4.12
N SER A 11 29.91 -12.26 -4.28
CA SER A 11 29.07 -11.65 -3.25
C SER A 11 27.59 -11.83 -3.60
N LEU A 12 26.80 -12.28 -2.63
CA LEU A 12 25.34 -12.30 -2.72
C LEU A 12 24.82 -10.87 -2.72
N GLN A 13 24.48 -10.33 -3.89
CA GLN A 13 23.81 -9.05 -4.02
C GLN A 13 22.30 -9.30 -4.12
N CYS A 14 21.64 -9.17 -2.98
CA CYS A 14 20.19 -9.13 -2.93
C CYS A 14 19.75 -7.74 -3.40
N VAL A 15 19.03 -7.70 -4.51
CA VAL A 15 18.46 -6.47 -5.06
C VAL A 15 17.34 -6.03 -4.12
N PRO A 16 17.39 -4.85 -3.48
CA PRO A 16 16.32 -4.39 -2.61
C PRO A 16 15.08 -4.12 -3.48
N GLY A 17 14.14 -5.05 -3.50
CA GLY A 17 12.94 -4.93 -4.33
C GLY A 17 12.14 -6.21 -4.55
N LEU A 18 12.73 -7.39 -4.33
CA LEU A 18 12.04 -8.67 -4.60
C LEU A 18 11.66 -9.52 -3.38
N THR A 19 12.00 -9.10 -2.14
CA THR A 19 11.78 -9.93 -0.94
C THR A 19 11.23 -9.22 0.29
N ALA A 20 10.93 -7.92 0.21
CA ALA A 20 10.70 -7.16 1.44
C ALA A 20 9.30 -7.41 2.02
N ASP A 21 9.26 -7.87 3.27
CA ASP A 21 8.15 -7.71 4.21
C ASP A 21 7.36 -6.41 3.92
N PRO A 22 6.01 -6.45 3.80
CA PRO A 22 5.20 -5.25 3.56
C PRO A 22 5.55 -4.08 4.50
N GLN A 23 5.98 -4.37 5.73
CA GLN A 23 6.37 -3.37 6.72
C GLN A 23 7.76 -2.74 6.47
N GLN A 24 8.67 -3.42 5.78
CA GLN A 24 9.93 -2.80 5.34
C GLN A 24 9.72 -1.92 4.09
N GLN A 25 8.75 -2.26 3.24
CA GLN A 25 8.45 -1.51 2.03
C GLN A 25 7.78 -0.16 2.33
N ILE A 26 6.90 -0.09 3.34
CA ILE A 26 6.27 1.17 3.72
C ILE A 26 7.29 2.19 4.24
N ASN A 27 8.42 1.76 4.81
CA ASN A 27 9.48 2.68 5.22
C ASN A 27 10.21 3.33 4.03
N VAL A 28 10.24 2.67 2.87
CA VAL A 28 10.75 3.26 1.62
C VAL A 28 9.74 4.26 1.06
N LEU A 29 8.45 3.91 1.05
CA LEU A 29 7.35 4.84 0.73
C LEU A 29 7.32 6.05 1.68
N ASN A 30 7.55 5.85 2.99
CA ASN A 30 7.61 6.92 3.99
C ASN A 30 8.71 7.94 3.67
N LYS A 31 9.87 7.48 3.20
CA LYS A 31 10.97 8.38 2.79
C LYS A 31 10.61 9.21 1.56
N GLU A 32 9.83 8.67 0.62
CA GLU A 32 9.34 9.44 -0.54
C GLU A 32 8.19 10.38 -0.15
N ILE A 33 7.31 9.97 0.77
CA ILE A 33 6.19 10.78 1.28
C ILE A 33 6.65 11.95 2.17
N SER A 34 7.72 11.78 2.96
CA SER A 34 8.20 12.82 3.88
C SER A 34 8.89 14.02 3.19
N THR A 35 9.31 13.89 1.94
CA THR A 35 9.93 15.00 1.18
C THR A 35 8.92 15.88 0.46
N ASP A 36 7.63 15.50 0.39
CA ASP A 36 6.60 16.20 -0.38
C ASP A 36 5.28 16.29 0.40
N VAL A 37 5.30 16.96 1.56
CA VAL A 37 4.07 17.41 2.26
C VAL A 37 3.28 18.46 1.43
N GLN A 38 3.65 18.73 0.17
CA GLN A 38 2.93 19.59 -0.76
C GLN A 38 2.60 18.94 -2.13
N ALA A 39 2.53 17.61 -2.21
CA ALA A 39 2.01 16.92 -3.40
C ALA A 39 0.81 16.03 -3.04
N GLU A 40 -0.29 16.67 -2.61
CA GLU A 40 -1.60 16.12 -2.23
C GLU A 40 -2.32 15.26 -3.30
N GLY A 41 -1.63 14.73 -4.30
CA GLY A 41 -2.25 13.92 -5.35
C GLY A 41 -1.33 13.32 -6.41
N ARG A 42 -0.04 13.09 -6.13
CA ARG A 42 0.88 12.53 -7.15
C ARG A 42 1.84 11.47 -6.62
N ILE A 43 1.32 10.47 -5.91
CA ILE A 43 1.98 9.16 -5.94
C ILE A 43 1.77 8.61 -7.36
N LYS A 44 2.84 8.69 -8.16
CA LYS A 44 2.89 8.40 -9.60
C LYS A 44 2.02 7.20 -9.96
N GLN A 45 0.98 7.48 -10.75
CA GLN A 45 0.13 6.51 -11.45
C GLN A 45 1.00 5.66 -12.38
N THR A 46 1.56 4.57 -11.85
CA THR A 46 2.50 3.70 -12.59
C THR A 46 1.88 2.34 -12.91
N ILE A 47 0.66 2.04 -12.40
CA ILE A 47 -0.06 0.84 -12.79
C ILE A 47 -0.76 1.09 -14.12
N GLN A 48 -0.26 0.48 -15.19
CA GLN A 48 -0.90 0.54 -16.50
C GLN A 48 -2.31 -0.04 -16.40
N GLY A 49 -3.31 0.80 -16.70
CA GLY A 49 -4.72 0.41 -16.66
C GLY A 49 -5.45 0.72 -15.35
N LEU A 50 -4.77 1.19 -14.30
CA LEU A 50 -5.45 1.64 -13.08
C LEU A 50 -6.03 3.05 -13.28
N LYS A 51 -7.35 3.14 -13.40
CA LYS A 51 -8.09 4.40 -13.55
C LYS A 51 -8.42 5.03 -12.21
N GLN A 52 -8.70 4.21 -11.20
CA GLN A 52 -9.10 4.67 -9.88
C GLN A 52 -8.62 3.71 -8.80
N PHE A 53 -8.19 4.24 -7.67
CA PHE A 53 -8.06 3.51 -6.41
C PHE A 53 -8.27 4.48 -5.24
N VAL A 54 -9.41 4.36 -4.56
CA VAL A 54 -9.81 5.24 -3.46
C VAL A 54 -10.48 4.45 -2.34
N LEU A 55 -10.42 4.99 -1.13
CA LEU A 55 -11.17 4.54 0.02
C LEU A 55 -12.49 5.31 0.12
N ILE A 56 -13.57 4.58 0.36
CA ILE A 56 -14.92 5.11 0.55
C ILE A 56 -15.44 4.63 1.89
N GLY A 57 -15.80 5.57 2.75
CA GLY A 57 -16.34 5.29 4.08
C GLY A 57 -16.20 6.51 4.98
N GLU A 58 -16.83 6.45 6.15
CA GLU A 58 -16.68 7.48 7.18
C GLU A 58 -15.57 7.09 8.15
N ALA A 59 -14.75 8.06 8.56
CA ALA A 59 -13.77 7.90 9.62
C ALA A 59 -14.49 7.81 10.98
N ARG A 60 -15.12 6.67 11.29
CA ARG A 60 -15.87 6.49 12.54
C ARG A 60 -15.84 5.05 13.02
N GLU A 61 -15.66 4.86 14.32
CA GLU A 61 -15.72 3.55 14.96
C GLU A 61 -16.99 2.76 14.56
N GLY A 62 -16.80 1.48 14.23
CA GLY A 62 -17.85 0.57 13.78
C GLY A 62 -18.24 0.71 12.31
N GLN A 63 -17.75 1.74 11.60
CA GLN A 63 -18.00 1.89 10.16
C GLN A 63 -17.05 1.02 9.33
N LEU A 64 -17.50 0.73 8.11
CA LEU A 64 -16.73 0.00 7.11
C LEU A 64 -16.18 0.99 6.09
N ILE A 65 -14.86 1.00 5.95
CA ILE A 65 -14.19 1.57 4.79
C ILE A 65 -14.14 0.49 3.71
N LYS A 66 -14.47 0.86 2.48
CA LYS A 66 -14.39 0.00 1.30
C LYS A 66 -13.39 0.58 0.31
N THR A 67 -12.60 -0.27 -0.32
CA THR A 67 -11.78 0.13 -1.45
C THR A 67 -12.62 0.15 -2.71
N LYS A 68 -12.54 1.22 -3.49
CA LYS A 68 -13.05 1.29 -4.86
C LYS A 68 -11.88 1.45 -5.80
N PHE A 69 -11.67 0.46 -6.67
CA PHE A 69 -10.69 0.55 -7.75
C PHE A 69 -11.31 0.19 -9.09
N ASP A 70 -10.76 0.77 -10.15
CA ASP A 70 -11.05 0.42 -11.54
C ASP A 70 -9.70 0.12 -12.20
N LEU A 71 -9.44 -1.16 -12.40
CA LEU A 71 -8.21 -1.68 -12.96
C LEU A 71 -8.54 -2.46 -14.24
N GLN A 72 -8.06 -1.95 -15.37
CA GLN A 72 -8.28 -2.52 -16.71
C GLN A 72 -6.93 -2.81 -17.35
N GLY A 73 -6.45 -4.04 -17.22
CA GLY A 73 -5.19 -4.47 -17.81
C GLY A 73 -5.25 -5.93 -18.24
N GLU A 74 -4.68 -6.24 -19.41
CA GLU A 74 -4.69 -7.60 -19.97
C GLU A 74 -3.59 -8.51 -19.38
N GLN A 75 -2.63 -7.92 -18.66
CA GLN A 75 -1.42 -8.61 -18.16
C GLN A 75 -1.38 -8.69 -16.64
N ILE A 76 -2.53 -8.76 -15.97
CA ILE A 76 -2.59 -8.83 -14.50
C ILE A 76 -2.59 -10.29 -14.06
N ASN A 77 -1.61 -10.66 -13.25
CA ASN A 77 -1.50 -11.99 -12.66
C ASN A 77 -2.18 -12.04 -11.27
N SER A 78 -1.94 -11.03 -10.43
CA SER A 78 -2.58 -10.95 -9.11
C SER A 78 -2.75 -9.51 -8.65
N VAL A 79 -3.81 -9.28 -7.88
CA VAL A 79 -4.09 -8.02 -7.20
C VAL A 79 -4.18 -8.30 -5.71
N ARG A 80 -3.51 -7.51 -4.89
CA ARG A 80 -3.58 -7.57 -3.42
C ARG A 80 -3.75 -6.18 -2.86
N ILE A 81 -4.40 -6.08 -1.71
CA ILE A 81 -4.55 -4.81 -1.01
C ILE A 81 -4.00 -4.97 0.41
N HIS A 82 -3.21 -3.99 0.83
CA HIS A 82 -2.63 -3.93 2.16
C HIS A 82 -3.06 -2.66 2.87
N TRP A 83 -3.53 -2.81 4.10
CA TRP A 83 -3.99 -1.71 4.94
C TRP A 83 -2.87 -1.21 5.83
N TYR A 84 -2.81 0.11 5.99
CA TYR A 84 -1.84 0.80 6.82
C TYR A 84 -2.55 1.79 7.72
N GLN A 85 -2.04 1.90 8.94
CA GLN A 85 -2.47 2.89 9.91
C GLN A 85 -1.31 3.77 10.36
N ARG A 86 -1.59 5.04 10.62
CA ARG A 86 -0.63 5.98 11.20
C ARG A 86 -1.31 6.74 12.33
N GLN A 87 -0.60 6.89 13.45
CA GLN A 87 -1.02 7.74 14.56
C GLN A 87 -0.28 9.08 14.47
N GLY A 88 -1.00 10.19 14.32
CA GLY A 88 -0.41 11.52 14.19
C GLY A 88 0.59 11.64 13.03
N ASP A 89 1.77 12.21 13.31
CA ASP A 89 2.89 12.35 12.37
C ASP A 89 3.82 11.11 12.35
N GLY A 90 3.41 10.01 12.97
CA GLY A 90 4.19 8.79 13.06
C GLY A 90 4.41 8.07 11.72
N HIS A 91 4.98 6.87 11.77
CA HIS A 91 5.18 6.07 10.57
C HIS A 91 3.93 5.24 10.25
N TRP A 92 3.64 5.05 8.96
CA TRP A 92 2.64 4.08 8.52
C TRP A 92 3.03 2.66 8.96
N LYS A 93 2.12 1.98 9.65
CA LYS A 93 2.26 0.61 10.15
C LYS A 93 1.28 -0.30 9.41
N LEU A 94 1.76 -1.45 8.97
CA LEU A 94 0.90 -2.45 8.33
C LEU A 94 -0.13 -2.98 9.33
N VAL A 95 -1.38 -3.09 8.90
CA VAL A 95 -2.44 -3.76 9.65
C VAL A 95 -2.62 -5.17 9.08
N PHE A 96 -2.33 -6.17 9.90
CA PHE A 96 -2.55 -7.58 9.60
C PHE A 96 -4.01 -7.98 9.88
N ASP A 97 -4.48 -9.10 9.32
CA ASP A 97 -5.82 -9.66 9.58
C ASP A 97 -7.01 -8.76 9.21
N ARG A 98 -6.94 -8.16 8.02
CA ARG A 98 -8.07 -7.41 7.42
C ARG A 98 -8.40 -8.00 6.06
N SER A 99 -9.69 -7.91 5.70
CA SER A 99 -10.13 -8.24 4.36
C SER A 99 -9.40 -7.35 3.36
N GLU A 100 -9.07 -7.88 2.19
CA GLU A 100 -8.34 -7.11 1.18
C GLU A 100 -9.13 -5.86 0.77
N GLU A 101 -10.44 -5.97 0.59
CA GLU A 101 -11.26 -4.85 0.08
C GLU A 101 -11.97 -4.01 1.14
N THR A 102 -12.05 -4.50 2.38
CA THR A 102 -12.82 -3.83 3.44
C THR A 102 -12.03 -3.72 4.74
N TYR A 103 -12.19 -2.58 5.40
CA TYR A 103 -11.60 -2.29 6.69
C TYR A 103 -12.70 -1.89 7.66
N GLN A 104 -12.87 -2.67 8.72
CA GLN A 104 -13.76 -2.31 9.81
C GLN A 104 -12.98 -1.46 10.81
N ILE A 105 -13.43 -0.22 10.99
CA ILE A 105 -12.86 0.68 11.98
C ILE A 105 -13.24 0.16 13.37
N SER A 106 -12.22 -0.04 14.18
CA SER A 106 -12.30 -0.51 15.56
C SER A 106 -11.89 0.59 16.53
N GLN A 107 -12.10 0.34 17.83
CA GLN A 107 -11.67 1.25 18.88
C GLN A 107 -10.14 1.48 18.88
N ASP A 108 -9.35 0.50 18.43
CA ASP A 108 -7.89 0.59 18.34
C ASP A 108 -7.41 1.58 17.26
N ASP A 109 -8.29 1.94 16.33
CA ASP A 109 -8.00 2.90 15.26
C ASP A 109 -8.19 4.35 15.70
N LYS A 110 -8.63 4.60 16.94
CA LYS A 110 -8.88 5.95 17.44
C LYS A 110 -7.62 6.83 17.36
N GLY A 111 -7.75 8.00 16.74
CA GLY A 111 -6.64 8.90 16.46
C GLY A 111 -5.73 8.46 15.30
N SER A 112 -5.98 7.28 14.70
CA SER A 112 -5.27 6.84 13.51
C SER A 112 -5.86 7.45 12.25
N GLU A 113 -4.99 7.60 11.26
CA GLU A 113 -5.34 7.70 9.86
C GLU A 113 -5.17 6.34 9.19
N ILE A 114 -6.02 6.04 8.21
CA ILE A 114 -6.05 4.76 7.49
C ILE A 114 -5.77 5.00 6.01
N MET A 115 -4.92 4.17 5.43
CA MET A 115 -4.58 4.15 4.01
C MET A 115 -4.55 2.70 3.51
N ALA A 116 -4.90 2.48 2.25
CA ALA A 116 -4.68 1.20 1.58
C ALA A 116 -3.64 1.34 0.47
N VAL A 117 -2.90 0.27 0.21
CA VAL A 117 -1.95 0.16 -0.90
C VAL A 117 -2.37 -1.02 -1.75
N LEU A 118 -2.68 -0.74 -3.02
CA LEU A 118 -2.93 -1.74 -4.05
C LEU A 118 -1.58 -2.22 -4.59
N VAL A 119 -1.38 -3.53 -4.60
CA VAL A 119 -0.22 -4.20 -5.17
C VAL A 119 -0.68 -5.05 -6.34
N VAL A 120 -0.18 -4.75 -7.53
CA VAL A 120 -0.51 -5.47 -8.76
C VAL A 120 0.75 -6.16 -9.25
N ALA A 121 0.68 -7.48 -9.41
CA ALA A 121 1.72 -8.25 -10.09
C ALA A 121 1.28 -8.55 -11.52
N THR A 122 2.10 -8.19 -12.48
CA THR A 122 1.85 -8.43 -13.90
C THR A 122 2.43 -9.77 -14.35
N SER A 123 1.96 -10.29 -15.48
CA SER A 123 2.37 -11.60 -16.02
C SER A 123 3.85 -11.65 -16.46
N ASP A 124 4.47 -10.49 -16.68
CA ASP A 124 5.91 -10.33 -16.94
C ASP A 124 6.77 -10.38 -15.66
N GLY A 125 6.15 -10.52 -14.49
CA GLY A 125 6.82 -10.57 -13.20
C GLY A 125 7.10 -9.20 -12.56
N GLN A 126 6.66 -8.10 -13.16
CA GLN A 126 6.75 -6.78 -12.51
C GLN A 126 5.71 -6.66 -11.38
N VAL A 127 6.08 -5.95 -10.31
CA VAL A 127 5.19 -5.66 -9.19
C VAL A 127 5.07 -4.15 -9.03
N GLN A 128 3.87 -3.64 -9.25
CA GLN A 128 3.54 -2.22 -9.20
C GLN A 128 2.65 -1.93 -7.99
N ARG A 129 2.76 -0.73 -7.43
CA ARG A 129 2.07 -0.35 -6.19
C ARG A 129 1.51 1.06 -6.29
N VAL A 130 0.31 1.27 -5.75
CA VAL A 130 -0.34 2.57 -5.67
C VAL A 130 -1.07 2.68 -4.33
N SER A 131 -0.91 3.81 -3.65
CA SER A 131 -1.65 4.12 -2.42
C SER A 131 -2.98 4.79 -2.72
N SER A 132 -3.95 4.61 -1.83
CA SER A 132 -5.23 5.32 -1.85
C SER A 132 -5.12 6.72 -1.26
N ASN A 133 -6.25 7.44 -1.23
CA ASN A 133 -6.44 8.54 -0.27
C ASN A 133 -6.40 8.03 1.18
N VAL A 134 -6.28 8.97 2.11
CA VAL A 134 -6.28 8.72 3.55
C VAL A 134 -7.68 8.99 4.12
N ILE A 135 -8.12 8.17 5.08
CA ILE A 135 -9.34 8.38 5.88
C ILE A 135 -8.94 8.50 7.35
N GLY A 136 -9.30 9.61 7.99
CA GLY A 136 -9.01 9.88 9.40
C GLY A 136 -8.66 11.35 9.64
N PRO A 137 -8.24 11.72 10.85
CA PRO A 137 -8.11 10.84 12.02
C PRO A 137 -9.46 10.27 12.48
N ILE A 138 -9.48 9.04 12.98
CA ILE A 138 -10.70 8.44 13.56
C ILE A 138 -11.02 9.13 14.91
N PRO A 139 -12.25 9.62 15.14
CA PRO A 139 -12.66 10.29 16.38
C PRO A 139 -12.64 9.42 17.65
#